data_AF-D4CBI0-F1
#
_entry.id   AF-D4CBI0-F1
#
_cell.length_a   1.000
_cell.length_b   1.000
_cell.length_c   1.000
_cell.angle_alpha   90.00
_cell.angle_beta   90.00
_cell.angle_gamma   90.00
#
_symmetry.space_group_name_H-M   'P 1'
#
loop_
_entity.id
_entity.type
_entity.pdbx_description
1 polymer ?
#
loop_
_entity_poly.entity_id
_entity_poly.type
_entity_poly.pdbx_seq_one_letter_code
_entity_poly.pdbx_strand_id
1 'polypeptide(L)' 'MRVLIDSLKRLYAAGRLTKEQIAVRVEKGTIDEAEYEEITGEKYKAETKAK' A
#
# COMPACT_ATOMS: atom_id res chain seq x y z
N MET A 1 6.92 10.58 -9.18
CA MET A 1 5.89 9.80 -8.45
C MET A 1 6.22 9.48 -6.99
N ARG A 2 7.44 9.73 -6.46
CA ARG A 2 7.77 9.45 -5.04
C ARG A 2 6.96 10.21 -3.99
N VAL A 3 6.45 11.41 -4.31
CA VAL A 3 5.65 12.24 -3.38
C VAL A 3 4.39 11.51 -2.89
N LEU A 4 3.76 10.70 -3.74
CA LEU A 4 2.60 9.91 -3.36
C LEU A 4 2.98 8.81 -2.36
N ILE A 5 4.06 8.08 -2.63
CA ILE A 5 4.58 7.02 -1.74
C ILE A 5 4.99 7.58 -0.38
N ASP A 6 5.75 8.69 -0.38
CA ASP A 6 6.16 9.36 0.86
C ASP A 6 4.95 9.82 1.69
N SER A 7 3.90 10.34 1.03
CA SER A 7 2.66 10.73 1.68
C SER A 7 1.92 9.52 2.26
N LEU A 8 1.78 8.43 1.49
CA LEU A 8 1.12 7.21 1.95
C LEU A 8 1.86 6.58 3.13
N LYS A 9 3.20 6.56 3.08
CA LYS A 9 4.06 6.08 4.16
C LYS A 9 3.88 6.89 5.44
N ARG A 10 3.83 8.22 5.34
CA ARG A 10 3.53 9.10 6.50
C ARG A 10 2.14 8.85 7.06
N LEU A 11 1.13 8.68 6.20
CA LEU A 11 -0.24 8.42 6.62
C LEU A 11 -0.39 7.03 7.27
N TYR A 12 0.28 6.01 6.74
CA TYR A 12 0.33 4.66 7.31
C TYR A 12 1.03 4.67 8.68
N ALA A 13 2.21 5.30 8.78
CA ALA A 13 2.94 5.46 10.04
C ALA A 13 2.16 6.25 11.10
N ALA A 14 1.30 7.19 10.67
CA ALA A 14 0.39 7.92 11.54
C ALA A 14 -0.89 7.14 11.90
N GLY A 15 -1.06 5.89 11.46
CA GLY A 15 -2.25 5.07 11.69
C GLY A 15 -3.50 5.55 10.94
N ARG A 16 -3.36 6.48 9.99
CA ARG A 16 -4.46 7.02 9.18
C ARG A 16 -4.81 6.16 7.98
N LEU A 17 -3.91 5.25 7.60
CA LEU A 17 -4.15 4.25 6.59
C LEU A 17 -3.88 2.86 7.16
N THR A 18 -4.74 1.91 6.84
CA THR A 18 -4.53 0.50 7.19
C THR A 18 -3.81 -0.24 6.07
N LYS A 19 -3.23 -1.39 6.40
CA LYS A 19 -2.56 -2.28 5.45
C LYS A 19 -3.49 -2.70 4.29
N GLU A 20 -4.77 -2.94 4.58
CA GLU A 20 -5.80 -3.25 3.58
C GLU A 20 -6.06 -2.08 2.63
N GLN A 21 -6.04 -0.84 3.13
CA GLN A 21 -6.22 0.35 2.29
C GLN A 21 -5.01 0.62 1.39
N ILE A 22 -3.81 0.19 1.78
CA ILE A 22 -2.63 0.20 0.90
C ILE A 22 -2.75 -0.92 -0.13
N ALA A 23 -3.22 -2.11 0.27
CA ALA A 23 -3.45 -3.24 -0.64
C ALA A 23 -4.44 -2.91 -1.76
N VAL A 24 -5.55 -2.24 -1.45
CA VAL A 24 -6.53 -1.78 -2.46
C VAL A 24 -5.90 -0.82 -3.48
N ARG A 25 -4.85 -0.06 -3.12
CA ARG A 25 -4.15 0.81 -4.07
C ARG A 25 -3.27 0.03 -5.04
N VAL A 26 -2.73 -1.11 -4.60
CA VAL A 26 -2.04 -2.08 -5.46
C VAL A 26 -3.04 -2.68 -6.44
N GLU A 27 -4.20 -3.15 -5.97
CA GLU A 27 -5.26 -3.69 -6.82
C GLU A 27 -5.77 -2.69 -7.86
N LYS A 28 -5.80 -1.40 -7.50
CA LYS A 28 -6.18 -0.30 -8.40
C LYS A 28 -5.06 0.15 -9.34
N GLY A 29 -3.83 -0.37 -9.18
CA GLY A 29 -2.65 0.02 -9.95
C GLY A 29 -2.19 1.46 -9.69
N THR A 30 -2.58 2.06 -8.56
CA THR A 30 -2.10 3.38 -8.15
C THR A 30 -0.69 3.31 -7.57
N ILE A 31 -0.35 2.17 -7.00
CA ILE A 31 0.99 1.79 -6.56
C ILE A 31 1.25 0.34 -6.97
N ASP A 32 2.52 -0.08 -6.98
CA ASP A 32 2.91 -1.47 -7.22
C ASP A 32 3.22 -2.25 -5.92
N GLU A 33 3.59 -3.52 -6.07
CA GLU A 33 3.90 -4.43 -4.95
C GLU A 33 5.18 -4.02 -4.19
N ALA A 34 6.16 -3.43 -4.88
CA ALA A 34 7.39 -2.97 -4.24
C ALA A 34 7.14 -1.69 -3.42
N GLU A 35 6.30 -0.81 -3.94
CA GLU A 35 5.82 0.39 -3.27
C GLU A 35 4.97 0.05 -2.03
N TYR A 36 4.17 -1.02 -2.10
CA TYR A 36 3.46 -1.57 -0.94
C TYR A 36 4.43 -2.03 0.16
N GLU A 37 5.48 -2.77 -0.21
CA GLU A 37 6.51 -3.24 0.72
C GLU A 37 7.27 -2.05 1.33
N GLU A 38 7.54 -1.00 0.56
CA GLU A 38 8.19 0.22 1.05
C GLU A 38 7.34 0.99 2.08
N ILE A 39 6.01 1.00 1.91
CA ILE A 39 5.05 1.68 2.81
C ILE A 39 4.83 0.86 4.08
N THR A 40 4.58 -0.44 3.94
CA THR A 40 4.11 -1.30 5.02
C THR A 40 5.22 -2.07 5.74
N GLY A 41 6.38 -2.25 5.09
CA GLY A 41 7.46 -3.11 5.56
C GLY A 41 7.20 -4.61 5.39
N GLU A 42 6.08 -4.98 4.76
CA GLU A 42 5.69 -6.37 4.52
C GLU A 42 5.49 -6.62 3.03
N LYS A 43 5.87 -7.82 2.57
CA LYS A 43 5.58 -8.24 1.19
C LYS A 43 4.08 -8.22 0.94
N TYR A 44 3.69 -7.66 -0.21
CA TYR A 44 2.33 -7.74 -0.67
C TYR A 44 1.97 -9.22 -0.86
N LYS A 45 1.02 -9.71 -0.07
CA LYS A 45 0.37 -10.99 -0.30
C LYS A 45 -0.96 -10.65 -0.92
N ALA A 46 -1.10 -10.93 -2.21
CA ALA A 46 -2.40 -10.93 -2.85
C ALA A 46 -3.26 -12.00 -2.19
N GLU A 47 -3.94 -11.65 -1.10
CA GLU A 47 -5.06 -12.45 -0.62
C GLU A 47 -6.10 -12.36 -1.72
N THR A 48 -6.20 -13.44 -2.48
CA THR A 48 -7.16 -13.61 -3.56
C THR A 48 -8.55 -13.25 -3.05
N LYS A 49 -8.99 -12.01 -3.25
CA LYS A 49 -10.40 -11.67 -3.21
C LYS A 49 -11.02 -12.33 -4.43
N ALA A 50 -11.42 -13.58 -4.24
CA ALA A 50 -12.37 -14.24 -5.11
C ALA A 50 -13.57 -13.30 -5.26
N LYS A 51 -13.82 -12.97 -6.53
CA LYS A 51 -14.88 -12.09 -7.00
C LYS A 51 -16.26 -12.53 -6.53
#